data_AF-Q9JSM7-F1
#
_entry.id   AF-Q9JSM7-F1
#
_cell.length_a   1.000
_cell.length_b   1.000
_cell.length_c   1.000
_cell.angle_alpha   90.00
_cell.angle_beta   90.00
_cell.angle_gamma   90.00
#
_symmetry.space_group_name_H-M   'P 1'
#
loop_
_entity.id
_entity.type
_entity.pdbx_description
1 polymer ?
#
loop_
_entity_poly.entity_id
_entity_poly.type
_entity_poly.pdbx_seq_one_letter_code
_entity_poly.pdbx_strand_id
1 'polypeptide(L)'
;MTLTRKTLFLLTAAFGIHSFQTASADAVVRAEKLHASANRSYKVAGKRYTPKNQVAEFTQTGNASWYGGRFHGRKTSGGERYDMNAFTAAHKTLPIPSYVRVTNTKNGKSVIVRVNDRGPFHGNRIIDVSKAAAQKLGFVNQGTAHVKIEQIVPGQSAPVAENKDIFIDLKSFGTEHEAQAYLNQAAQNLASSASNPNLSVEKRRYEYVVKMGPFASQERAAEAEAQARGMVRAVLTAG
;
A
#
# COMPACT_ATOMS: atom_id res chain seq x y z
N MET A 1 -3.74 -67.12 10.35
CA MET A 1 -2.57 -66.65 11.14
C MET A 1 -2.86 -65.23 11.60
N THR A 2 -2.91 -65.03 12.92
CA THR A 2 -3.08 -63.75 13.60
C THR A 2 -1.71 -63.10 13.85
N LEU A 3 -1.55 -61.82 13.53
CA LEU A 3 -0.46 -60.96 14.04
C LEU A 3 -0.94 -59.51 14.17
N THR A 4 -1.53 -59.23 15.33
CA THR A 4 -1.16 -58.23 16.33
C THR A 4 -0.40 -56.95 15.91
N ARG A 5 -1.08 -55.81 16.15
CA ARG A 5 -0.66 -54.52 16.74
C ARG A 5 0.80 -54.08 16.61
N LYS A 6 0.98 -52.83 16.15
CA LYS A 6 1.97 -51.81 16.58
C LYS A 6 1.92 -50.66 15.55
N THR A 7 1.93 -49.36 15.82
CA THR A 7 2.07 -48.56 17.04
C THR A 7 1.56 -47.17 16.69
N LEU A 8 0.86 -46.57 17.66
CA LEU A 8 0.48 -45.17 17.72
C LEU A 8 1.73 -44.28 17.86
N PHE A 9 1.93 -43.33 16.94
CA PHE A 9 2.76 -42.14 17.22
C PHE A 9 1.86 -40.91 17.18
N LEU A 10 1.45 -40.46 18.38
CA LEU A 10 1.06 -39.06 18.58
C LEU A 10 2.31 -38.20 18.39
N LEU A 11 2.33 -37.38 17.34
CA LEU A 11 3.22 -36.23 17.30
C LEU A 11 2.38 -35.00 17.64
N THR A 12 2.36 -34.64 18.93
CA THR A 12 1.90 -33.33 19.39
C THR A 12 2.93 -32.29 18.97
N ALA A 13 2.86 -31.83 17.73
CA ALA A 13 3.59 -30.64 17.32
C ALA A 13 2.78 -29.42 17.78
N ALA A 14 3.18 -28.86 18.93
CA ALA A 14 2.79 -27.54 19.36
C ALA A 14 3.26 -26.53 18.29
N PHE A 15 2.42 -26.27 17.28
CA PHE A 15 2.64 -25.16 16.37
C PHE A 15 2.37 -23.88 17.14
N GLY A 16 3.44 -23.37 17.74
CA GLY A 16 3.49 -22.02 18.27
C GLY A 16 2.95 -21.08 17.21
N ILE A 17 1.88 -20.38 17.57
CA ILE A 17 1.39 -19.21 16.86
C ILE A 17 2.56 -18.24 16.88
N HIS A 18 3.36 -18.25 15.81
CA HIS A 18 4.23 -17.13 15.54
C HIS A 18 3.30 -16.00 15.14
N SER A 19 2.83 -15.26 16.16
CA SER A 19 2.25 -13.95 15.98
C SER A 19 3.29 -13.16 15.20
N PHE A 20 3.09 -13.01 13.90
CA PHE A 20 3.77 -12.00 13.13
C PHE A 20 3.46 -10.70 13.88
N GLN A 21 4.47 -10.16 14.57
CA GLN A 21 4.38 -8.78 15.03
C GLN A 21 4.21 -7.97 13.75
N THR A 22 2.97 -7.60 13.45
CA THR A 22 2.68 -6.48 12.58
C THR A 22 3.51 -5.35 13.17
N ALA A 23 4.56 -4.93 12.46
CA ALA A 23 5.24 -3.70 12.76
C ALA A 23 4.14 -2.62 12.72
N SER A 24 3.59 -2.30 13.89
CA SER A 24 2.40 -1.48 13.98
C SER A 24 2.72 -0.17 13.29
N ALA A 25 1.76 0.35 12.52
CA ALA A 25 1.79 1.71 11.99
C ALA A 25 2.30 2.73 13.02
N ASP A 26 2.05 2.47 14.31
CA ASP A 26 2.49 3.27 15.46
C ASP A 26 4.00 3.42 15.59
N ALA A 27 4.81 2.42 15.21
CA ALA A 27 6.28 2.52 15.30
C ALA A 27 6.86 3.58 14.33
N VAL A 28 6.11 3.90 13.26
CA VAL A 28 6.50 4.90 12.25
C VAL A 28 6.11 6.31 12.68
N VAL A 29 5.03 6.47 13.46
CA VAL A 29 4.41 7.76 13.77
C VAL A 29 4.94 8.30 15.10
N ARG A 30 5.59 9.46 15.07
CA ARG A 30 6.16 10.11 16.26
C ARG A 30 5.54 11.48 16.49
N ALA A 31 5.32 11.83 17.75
CA ALA A 31 5.05 13.21 18.14
C ALA A 31 6.33 14.04 18.00
N GLU A 32 6.47 14.73 16.87
CA GLU A 32 7.65 15.54 16.57
C GLU A 32 7.37 17.03 16.75
N LYS A 33 8.39 17.78 17.20
CA LYS A 33 8.32 19.23 17.29
C LYS A 33 8.16 19.83 15.89
N LEU A 34 7.12 20.64 15.71
CA LEU A 34 6.88 21.36 14.46
C LEU A 34 8.02 22.33 14.14
N HIS A 35 8.42 22.35 12.87
CA HIS A 35 9.49 23.20 12.37
C HIS A 35 9.02 24.66 12.30
N ALA A 36 9.64 25.55 13.08
CA ALA A 36 9.15 26.91 13.28
C ALA A 36 9.08 27.76 11.99
N SER A 37 10.10 27.70 11.13
CA SER A 37 10.11 28.48 9.87
C SER A 37 9.36 27.80 8.73
N ALA A 38 9.44 26.48 8.58
CA ALA A 38 8.78 25.71 7.51
C ALA A 38 7.25 25.80 7.56
N ASN A 39 6.66 26.15 8.71
CA ASN A 39 5.22 26.33 8.90
C ASN A 39 4.75 27.80 8.81
N ARG A 40 5.62 28.73 8.44
CA ARG A 40 5.22 30.13 8.16
C ARG A 40 4.47 30.22 6.84
N SER A 41 3.62 31.25 6.69
CA SER A 41 3.01 31.56 5.40
C SER A 41 4.09 31.89 4.36
N TYR A 42 3.93 31.37 3.15
CA TYR A 42 4.88 31.53 2.05
C TYR A 42 4.15 31.80 0.73
N LYS A 43 4.88 32.25 -0.30
CA LYS A 43 4.34 32.50 -1.64
C LYS A 43 5.13 31.71 -2.68
N VAL A 44 4.44 31.13 -3.65
CA VAL A 44 5.02 30.51 -4.84
C VAL A 44 4.21 30.97 -6.06
N ALA A 45 4.88 31.51 -7.09
CA ALA A 45 4.25 32.02 -8.31
C ALA A 45 3.05 32.95 -8.03
N GLY A 46 3.23 33.92 -7.11
CA GLY A 46 2.18 34.89 -6.72
C GLY A 46 1.11 34.34 -5.77
N LYS A 47 0.92 33.02 -5.69
CA LYS A 47 -0.06 32.38 -4.81
C LYS A 47 0.49 32.23 -3.39
N ARG A 48 -0.28 32.69 -2.40
CA ARG A 48 0.04 32.52 -0.96
C ARG A 48 -0.48 31.18 -0.45
N TYR A 49 0.31 30.53 0.38
CA TYR A 49 -0.06 29.36 1.15
C TYR A 49 0.15 29.63 2.63
N THR A 50 -0.76 29.11 3.46
CA THR A 50 -0.68 29.22 4.92
C THR A 50 -0.70 27.82 5.49
N PRO A 51 0.47 27.27 5.88
CA PRO A 51 0.51 26.00 6.57
C PRO A 51 -0.31 25.99 7.86
N LYS A 52 -0.86 24.83 8.18
CA LYS A 52 -1.43 24.54 9.49
C LYS A 52 -0.31 24.58 10.53
N ASN A 53 -0.59 25.19 11.68
CA ASN A 53 0.34 25.39 12.78
C ASN A 53 0.23 24.31 13.88
N GLN A 54 -0.67 23.34 13.72
CA GLN A 54 -0.87 22.23 14.64
C GLN A 54 -1.22 20.95 13.87
N VAL A 55 -0.83 19.81 14.44
CA VAL A 55 -1.23 18.48 13.95
C VAL A 55 -2.65 18.23 14.44
N ALA A 56 -3.60 18.09 13.51
CA ALA A 56 -5.01 17.85 13.80
C ALA A 56 -5.59 16.93 12.74
N GLU A 57 -6.81 16.43 12.96
CA GLU A 57 -7.51 15.63 11.95
C GLU A 57 -7.64 16.39 10.63
N PHE A 58 -7.33 15.70 9.55
CA PHE A 58 -7.40 16.24 8.21
C PHE A 58 -7.56 15.10 7.22
N THR A 59 -8.43 15.30 6.22
CA THR A 59 -8.60 14.39 5.10
C THR A 59 -8.66 15.18 3.80
N GLN A 60 -8.09 14.62 2.75
CA GLN A 60 -8.17 15.20 1.41
C GLN A 60 -8.04 14.10 0.36
N THR A 61 -8.73 14.26 -0.77
CA THR A 61 -8.64 13.37 -1.92
C THR A 61 -8.20 14.14 -3.15
N GLY A 62 -7.39 13.53 -4.01
CA GLY A 62 -6.92 14.14 -5.25
C GLY A 62 -5.68 13.47 -5.85
N ASN A 63 -5.06 14.14 -6.81
CA ASN A 63 -3.93 13.57 -7.56
C ASN A 63 -2.62 13.64 -6.75
N ALA A 64 -1.95 12.51 -6.61
CA ALA A 64 -0.57 12.39 -6.16
C ALA A 64 0.39 12.21 -7.33
N SER A 65 1.63 12.62 -7.11
CA SER A 65 2.79 12.21 -7.92
C SER A 65 3.96 11.90 -7.00
N TRP A 66 5.15 11.70 -7.57
CA TRP A 66 6.35 11.42 -6.79
C TRP A 66 7.56 12.24 -7.25
N TYR A 67 8.51 12.46 -6.34
CA TYR A 67 9.73 13.22 -6.63
C TYR A 67 10.71 12.42 -7.49
N GLY A 68 11.03 12.94 -8.68
CA GLY A 68 12.08 12.37 -9.53
C GLY A 68 13.47 12.32 -8.85
N GLY A 69 14.36 11.44 -9.34
CA GLY A 69 15.69 11.23 -8.75
C GLY A 69 16.56 12.49 -8.62
N ARG A 70 16.33 13.51 -9.45
CA ARG A 70 17.01 14.82 -9.41
C ARG A 70 16.86 15.60 -8.09
N PHE A 71 15.88 15.25 -7.27
CA PHE A 71 15.68 15.89 -5.97
C PHE A 71 16.53 15.27 -4.87
N HIS A 72 17.04 14.05 -5.06
CA HIS A 72 17.76 13.31 -4.03
C HIS A 72 18.96 14.09 -3.49
N GLY A 73 19.11 14.09 -2.17
CA GLY A 73 20.17 14.81 -1.46
C GLY A 73 19.94 16.33 -1.34
N ARG A 74 18.92 16.92 -1.99
CA ARG A 74 18.58 18.34 -1.82
C ARG A 74 17.83 18.56 -0.50
N LYS A 75 17.96 19.76 0.08
CA LYS A 75 17.22 20.11 1.29
C LYS A 75 15.73 20.23 0.99
N THR A 76 14.91 19.63 1.85
CA THR A 76 13.46 19.86 1.92
C THR A 76 13.18 21.15 2.67
N SER A 77 11.92 21.60 2.64
CA SER A 77 11.45 22.73 3.45
C SER A 77 11.59 22.49 4.96
N GLY A 78 11.60 21.22 5.40
CA GLY A 78 11.91 20.83 6.78
C GLY A 78 13.40 20.87 7.13
N GLY A 79 14.28 21.20 6.17
CA GLY A 79 15.71 21.42 6.37
C GLY A 79 16.59 20.16 6.20
N GLU A 80 16.01 18.97 6.32
CA GLU A 80 16.67 17.69 6.08
C GLU A 80 16.89 17.40 4.58
N ARG A 81 17.84 16.52 4.25
CA ARG A 81 18.07 16.12 2.86
C ARG A 81 17.01 15.09 2.44
N TYR A 82 16.43 15.28 1.26
CA TYR A 82 15.47 14.36 0.68
C TYR A 82 16.14 13.01 0.34
N ASP A 83 15.61 11.94 0.91
CA ASP A 83 15.91 10.56 0.56
C ASP A 83 14.76 9.96 -0.25
N MET A 84 15.07 9.45 -1.45
CA MET A 84 14.06 8.85 -2.32
C MET A 84 13.56 7.48 -1.82
N ASN A 85 14.36 6.85 -0.97
CA ASN A 85 14.09 5.52 -0.40
C ASN A 85 13.35 5.58 0.94
N ALA A 86 13.27 6.75 1.57
CA ALA A 86 12.50 6.97 2.79
C ALA A 86 11.01 7.22 2.48
N PHE A 87 10.10 6.88 3.41
CA PHE A 87 8.67 7.19 3.27
C PHE A 87 8.35 8.63 3.67
N THR A 88 8.56 9.55 2.73
CA THR A 88 8.37 11.01 2.91
C THR A 88 7.45 11.61 1.85
N ALA A 89 6.94 12.82 2.09
CA ALA A 89 6.08 13.54 1.15
C ALA A 89 6.15 15.08 1.27
N ALA A 90 5.80 15.79 0.19
CA ALA A 90 5.45 17.22 0.22
C ALA A 90 3.95 17.41 0.26
N HIS A 91 3.53 18.36 1.09
CA HIS A 91 2.19 18.91 1.03
C HIS A 91 2.23 20.43 1.19
N LYS A 92 1.30 21.13 0.53
CA LYS A 92 1.30 22.60 0.49
C LYS A 92 1.14 23.22 1.88
N THR A 93 0.28 22.63 2.71
CA THR A 93 -0.19 23.26 3.95
C THR A 93 -0.28 22.34 5.17
N LEU A 94 0.10 21.06 5.06
CA LEU A 94 0.12 20.20 6.24
C LEU A 94 1.32 20.55 7.12
N PRO A 95 1.25 20.39 8.45
CA PRO A 95 2.37 20.75 9.31
C PRO A 95 3.64 19.98 8.93
N ILE A 96 4.80 20.63 9.03
CA ILE A 96 6.11 19.98 8.88
C ILE A 96 6.81 19.94 10.25
N PRO A 97 7.29 18.77 10.71
CA PRO A 97 6.90 17.44 10.24
C PRO A 97 5.47 17.08 10.66
N SER A 98 4.80 16.24 9.88
CA SER A 98 3.58 15.52 10.31
C SER A 98 3.50 14.19 9.58
N TYR A 99 2.60 13.30 10.00
CA TYR A 99 2.42 12.00 9.37
C TYR A 99 1.05 11.93 8.69
N VAL A 100 1.01 11.33 7.51
CA VAL A 100 -0.24 11.03 6.81
C VAL A 100 -0.25 9.60 6.33
N ARG A 101 -1.40 8.95 6.41
CA ARG A 101 -1.67 7.77 5.60
C ARG A 101 -2.03 8.25 4.20
N VAL A 102 -1.36 7.69 3.21
CA VAL A 102 -1.71 7.85 1.80
C VAL A 102 -2.30 6.54 1.34
N THR A 103 -3.47 6.57 0.71
CA THR A 103 -4.14 5.40 0.15
C THR A 103 -4.39 5.65 -1.32
N ASN A 104 -3.88 4.77 -2.18
CA ASN A 104 -4.18 4.79 -3.60
C ASN A 104 -5.62 4.28 -3.80
N THR A 105 -6.51 5.17 -4.21
CA THR A 105 -7.95 4.86 -4.31
C THR A 105 -8.25 3.81 -5.37
N LYS A 106 -7.36 3.62 -6.35
CA LYS A 106 -7.53 2.68 -7.45
C LYS A 106 -7.27 1.21 -7.06
N ASN A 107 -6.28 0.96 -6.20
CA ASN A 107 -5.86 -0.41 -5.83
C ASN A 107 -5.93 -0.69 -4.32
N GLY A 108 -6.31 0.31 -3.52
CA GLY A 108 -6.40 0.23 -2.07
C GLY A 108 -5.07 0.28 -1.32
N LYS A 109 -3.92 0.10 -1.99
CA LYS A 109 -2.61 0.08 -1.32
C LYS A 109 -2.40 1.37 -0.53
N SER A 110 -1.90 1.25 0.69
CA SER A 110 -1.64 2.38 1.56
C SER A 110 -0.22 2.37 2.13
N VAL A 111 0.26 3.55 2.51
CA VAL A 111 1.55 3.74 3.17
C VAL A 111 1.48 4.98 4.07
N ILE A 112 2.13 4.93 5.22
CA ILE A 112 2.31 6.10 6.08
C ILE A 112 3.57 6.82 5.64
N VAL A 113 3.47 8.12 5.42
CA VAL A 113 4.59 8.98 5.03
C VAL A 113 4.73 10.16 5.99
N ARG A 114 5.97 10.59 6.21
CA ARG A 114 6.28 11.83 6.92
C ARG A 114 6.27 13.00 5.95
N VAL A 115 5.40 13.97 6.18
CA VAL A 115 5.37 15.26 5.45
C VAL A 115 6.53 16.11 5.94
N ASN A 116 7.52 16.33 5.10
CA ASN A 116 8.73 17.09 5.44
C ASN A 116 9.03 18.23 4.44
N ASP A 117 8.21 18.40 3.40
CA ASP A 117 8.47 19.37 2.35
C ASP A 117 7.19 20.07 1.86
N ARG A 118 7.37 21.13 1.05
CA ARG A 118 6.30 21.97 0.49
C ARG A 118 6.14 21.73 -1.00
N GLY A 119 4.89 21.56 -1.42
CA GLY A 119 4.52 21.25 -2.80
C GLY A 119 3.38 20.23 -2.82
N PRO A 120 3.07 19.61 -3.97
CA PRO A 120 3.37 20.07 -5.33
C PRO A 120 2.70 21.41 -5.63
N PHE A 121 3.29 22.25 -6.48
CA PHE A 121 2.72 23.54 -6.90
C PHE A 121 2.10 23.54 -8.30
N HIS A 122 2.35 22.49 -9.10
CA HIS A 122 1.83 22.43 -10.47
C HIS A 122 0.52 21.64 -10.53
N GLY A 123 -0.45 22.19 -11.24
CA GLY A 123 -1.76 21.59 -11.47
C GLY A 123 -2.59 21.45 -10.19
N ASN A 124 -3.53 20.50 -10.21
CA ASN A 124 -4.43 20.19 -9.10
C ASN A 124 -3.89 19.10 -8.16
N ARG A 125 -2.60 18.77 -8.25
CA ARG A 125 -1.97 17.73 -7.42
C ARG A 125 -1.99 18.13 -5.96
N ILE A 126 -2.26 17.20 -5.06
CA ILE A 126 -2.40 17.46 -3.62
C ILE A 126 -1.13 17.10 -2.85
N ILE A 127 -0.41 16.06 -3.27
CA ILE A 127 0.75 15.52 -2.55
C ILE A 127 1.80 14.99 -3.54
N ASP A 128 3.08 15.18 -3.22
CA ASP A 128 4.21 14.51 -3.88
C ASP A 128 4.81 13.55 -2.87
N VAL A 129 4.84 12.24 -3.16
CA VAL A 129 5.44 11.23 -2.27
C VAL A 129 6.83 10.83 -2.75
N SER A 130 7.63 10.20 -1.89
CA SER A 130 8.91 9.63 -2.31
C SER A 130 8.76 8.50 -3.33
N LYS A 131 9.85 8.15 -4.02
CA LYS A 131 9.86 7.02 -4.94
C LYS A 131 9.49 5.70 -4.25
N ALA A 132 10.03 5.44 -3.06
CA ALA A 132 9.68 4.26 -2.27
C ALA A 132 8.19 4.24 -1.89
N ALA A 133 7.62 5.37 -1.50
CA ALA A 133 6.19 5.45 -1.21
C ALA A 133 5.33 5.20 -2.47
N ALA A 134 5.72 5.74 -3.62
CA ALA A 134 5.02 5.50 -4.90
C ALA A 134 5.09 4.03 -5.35
N GLN A 135 6.21 3.35 -5.08
CA GLN A 135 6.36 1.90 -5.30
C GLN A 135 5.40 1.13 -4.40
N LYS A 136 5.35 1.43 -3.10
CA LYS A 136 4.45 0.78 -2.15
C LYS A 136 2.97 1.01 -2.49
N LEU A 137 2.62 2.20 -2.95
CA LEU A 137 1.28 2.58 -3.42
C LEU A 137 0.93 2.02 -4.81
N GLY A 138 1.89 1.41 -5.51
CA GLY A 138 1.69 0.77 -6.81
C GLY A 138 1.39 1.75 -7.94
N PHE A 139 2.00 2.95 -7.94
CA PHE A 139 1.83 3.90 -9.04
C PHE A 139 3.14 4.49 -9.61
N VAL A 140 4.31 3.99 -9.19
CA VAL A 140 5.62 4.53 -9.60
C VAL A 140 5.77 4.60 -11.13
N ASN A 141 5.26 3.61 -11.87
CA ASN A 141 5.38 3.52 -13.33
C ASN A 141 4.36 4.42 -14.06
N GLN A 142 3.20 4.65 -13.45
CA GLN A 142 2.14 5.52 -13.97
C GLN A 142 2.46 7.01 -13.79
N GLY A 143 3.41 7.33 -12.91
CA GLY A 143 3.83 8.70 -12.59
C GLY A 143 2.89 9.44 -11.65
N THR A 144 1.57 9.21 -11.77
CA THR A 144 0.54 9.81 -10.93
C THR A 144 -0.51 8.78 -10.48
N ALA A 145 -1.21 9.08 -9.39
CA ALA A 145 -2.36 8.29 -8.94
C ALA A 145 -3.37 9.16 -8.20
N HIS A 146 -4.64 8.77 -8.24
CA HIS A 146 -5.66 9.37 -7.40
C HIS A 146 -5.61 8.75 -5.99
N VAL A 147 -5.39 9.58 -4.96
CA VAL A 147 -5.17 9.15 -3.58
C VAL A 147 -6.12 9.84 -2.61
N LYS A 148 -6.36 9.17 -1.48
CA LYS A 148 -6.88 9.78 -0.24
C LYS A 148 -5.72 9.93 0.73
N ILE A 149 -5.61 11.09 1.37
CA ILE A 149 -4.66 11.34 2.46
C ILE A 149 -5.40 11.60 3.76
N GLU A 150 -4.92 11.03 4.84
CA GLU A 150 -5.48 11.15 6.19
C GLU A 150 -4.37 11.52 7.16
N GLN A 151 -4.50 12.64 7.84
CA GLN A 151 -3.51 13.07 8.84
C GLN A 151 -3.60 12.18 10.07
N ILE A 152 -2.43 11.71 10.51
CA ILE A 152 -2.28 10.91 11.71
C ILE A 152 -1.88 11.84 12.85
N VAL A 153 -2.70 11.90 13.88
CA VAL A 153 -2.41 12.62 15.12
C VAL A 153 -1.74 11.64 16.10
N PRO A 154 -0.47 11.84 16.47
CA PRO A 154 0.22 10.96 17.42
C PRO A 154 -0.53 10.88 18.75
N GLY A 155 -0.68 9.67 19.28
CA GLY A 155 -1.37 9.42 20.56
C GLY A 155 -2.89 9.40 20.48
N GLN A 156 -3.49 9.82 19.37
CA GLN A 156 -4.86 9.40 19.03
C GLN A 156 -4.76 8.04 18.34
N SER A 157 -5.64 7.11 18.68
CA SER A 157 -5.85 5.91 17.86
C SER A 157 -6.27 6.42 16.48
N ALA A 158 -5.31 6.58 15.57
CA ALA A 158 -5.65 6.70 14.17
C ALA A 158 -6.55 5.49 13.88
N PRO A 159 -7.59 5.62 13.05
CA PRO A 159 -8.18 4.42 12.48
C PRO A 159 -7.01 3.76 11.76
N VAL A 160 -6.38 2.77 12.39
CA VAL A 160 -5.49 1.85 11.72
C VAL A 160 -6.45 1.28 10.71
N ALA A 161 -6.31 1.65 9.43
CA ALA A 161 -6.92 0.84 8.41
C ALA A 161 -6.42 -0.55 8.77
N GLU A 162 -7.30 -1.42 9.27
CA GLU A 162 -6.98 -2.82 9.47
C GLU A 162 -6.60 -3.27 8.08
N ASN A 163 -5.33 -3.12 7.73
CA ASN A 163 -4.77 -3.59 6.50
C ASN A 163 -4.59 -5.09 6.75
N LYS A 164 -5.72 -5.78 6.96
CA LYS A 164 -5.84 -7.18 6.63
C LYS A 164 -5.55 -7.16 5.15
N ASP A 165 -4.32 -7.54 4.83
CA ASP A 165 -3.92 -7.82 3.46
C ASP A 165 -4.88 -8.92 2.98
N ILE A 166 -5.98 -8.52 2.33
CA ILE A 166 -7.00 -9.45 1.90
C ILE A 166 -6.46 -10.09 0.63
N PHE A 167 -6.24 -11.39 0.68
CA PHE A 167 -5.93 -12.20 -0.48
C PHE A 167 -7.17 -12.99 -0.87
N ILE A 168 -7.37 -13.16 -2.17
CA ILE A 168 -8.41 -14.03 -2.70
C ILE A 168 -7.71 -15.18 -3.39
N ASP A 169 -8.05 -16.39 -2.97
CA ASP A 169 -7.59 -17.61 -3.62
C ASP A 169 -8.38 -17.79 -4.92
N LEU A 170 -7.70 -17.74 -6.07
CA LEU A 170 -8.34 -17.91 -7.37
C LEU A 170 -8.53 -19.39 -7.68
N LYS A 171 -7.49 -20.20 -7.49
CA LYS A 171 -7.48 -21.64 -7.75
C LYS A 171 -6.29 -22.33 -7.08
N SER A 172 -6.52 -23.56 -6.62
CA SER A 172 -5.50 -24.45 -6.09
C SER A 172 -5.09 -25.51 -7.11
N PHE A 173 -3.82 -25.93 -7.06
CA PHE A 173 -3.22 -26.94 -7.93
C PHE A 173 -2.38 -27.92 -7.13
N GLY A 174 -2.26 -29.16 -7.62
CA GLY A 174 -1.39 -30.16 -6.99
C GLY A 174 0.10 -29.91 -7.26
N THR A 175 0.43 -29.18 -8.33
CA THR A 175 1.81 -28.91 -8.74
C THR A 175 2.09 -27.42 -8.96
N GLU A 176 3.34 -27.02 -8.74
CA GLU A 176 3.80 -25.65 -8.97
C GLU A 176 3.68 -25.26 -10.45
N HIS A 177 3.98 -26.20 -11.34
CA HIS A 177 3.95 -25.97 -12.79
C HIS A 177 2.55 -25.57 -13.28
N GLU A 178 1.51 -26.29 -12.83
CA GLU A 178 0.12 -25.97 -13.17
C GLU A 178 -0.34 -24.64 -12.57
N ALA A 179 0.03 -24.36 -11.31
CA ALA A 179 -0.25 -23.08 -10.68
C ALA A 179 0.41 -21.93 -11.43
N GLN A 180 1.66 -22.11 -11.87
CA GLN A 180 2.38 -21.09 -12.62
C GLN A 180 1.79 -20.90 -14.03
N ALA A 181 1.38 -21.97 -14.70
CA ALA A 181 0.70 -21.90 -15.99
C ALA A 181 -0.62 -21.12 -15.88
N TYR A 182 -1.41 -21.39 -14.85
CA TYR A 182 -2.64 -20.65 -14.58
C TYR A 182 -2.36 -19.18 -14.21
N LEU A 183 -1.33 -18.91 -13.41
CA LEU A 183 -0.94 -17.54 -13.09
C LEU A 183 -0.58 -16.75 -14.35
N ASN A 184 0.20 -17.33 -15.27
CA ASN A 184 0.59 -16.68 -16.51
C ASN A 184 -0.63 -16.39 -17.40
N GLN A 185 -1.56 -17.33 -17.50
CA GLN A 185 -2.81 -17.14 -18.24
C GLN A 185 -3.69 -16.06 -17.60
N ALA A 186 -3.87 -16.11 -16.27
CA ALA A 186 -4.63 -15.11 -15.52
C ALA A 186 -4.00 -13.72 -15.64
N ALA A 187 -2.66 -13.61 -15.58
CA ALA A 187 -1.93 -12.36 -15.73
C ALA A 187 -2.13 -11.75 -17.13
N GLN A 188 -2.10 -12.56 -18.20
CA GLN A 188 -2.38 -12.08 -19.56
C GLN A 188 -3.81 -11.55 -19.69
N ASN A 189 -4.77 -12.28 -19.14
CA ASN A 189 -6.18 -11.88 -19.17
C ASN A 189 -6.41 -10.60 -18.34
N LEU A 190 -5.83 -10.51 -17.14
CA LEU A 190 -6.02 -9.40 -16.21
C LEU A 190 -5.13 -8.19 -16.49
N ALA A 191 -4.07 -8.31 -17.30
CA ALA A 191 -3.18 -7.20 -17.65
C ALA A 191 -3.93 -6.03 -18.32
N SER A 192 -4.99 -6.34 -19.07
CA SER A 192 -5.86 -5.38 -19.74
C SER A 192 -6.87 -4.71 -18.78
N SER A 193 -7.04 -5.24 -17.57
CA SER A 193 -7.98 -4.71 -16.59
C SER A 193 -7.46 -3.43 -15.94
N ALA A 194 -8.37 -2.47 -15.72
CA ALA A 194 -8.09 -1.27 -14.96
C ALA A 194 -7.49 -1.56 -13.58
N SER A 195 -7.86 -2.66 -12.92
CA SER A 195 -7.40 -2.98 -11.55
C SER A 195 -5.96 -3.50 -11.48
N ASN A 196 -5.40 -4.08 -12.56
CA ASN A 196 -4.10 -4.79 -12.62
C ASN A 196 -3.70 -5.41 -11.26
N PRO A 197 -4.45 -6.43 -10.79
CA PRO A 197 -4.25 -7.01 -9.47
C PRO A 197 -2.91 -7.75 -9.42
N ASN A 198 -2.24 -7.67 -8.27
CA ASN A 198 -1.05 -8.48 -8.00
C ASN A 198 -1.46 -9.96 -7.94
N LEU A 199 -0.89 -10.79 -8.81
CA LEU A 199 -1.06 -12.25 -8.79
C LEU A 199 0.22 -12.90 -8.27
N SER A 200 0.06 -13.96 -7.47
CA SER A 200 1.20 -14.75 -6.96
C SER A 200 0.79 -16.20 -6.73
N VAL A 201 1.77 -17.11 -6.81
CA VAL A 201 1.62 -18.48 -6.33
C VAL A 201 2.10 -18.54 -4.89
N GLU A 202 1.30 -19.14 -4.01
CA GLU A 202 1.67 -19.48 -2.64
C GLU A 202 1.70 -21.00 -2.49
N LYS A 203 2.84 -21.53 -2.06
CA LYS A 203 2.95 -22.95 -1.68
C LYS A 203 2.32 -23.14 -0.29
N ARG A 204 1.26 -23.95 -0.23
CA ARG A 204 0.66 -24.44 1.01
C ARG A 204 1.00 -25.92 1.20
N ARG A 205 0.58 -26.51 2.33
CA ARG A 205 1.05 -27.82 2.80
C ARG A 205 0.95 -28.94 1.74
N TYR A 206 -0.10 -28.95 0.91
CA TYR A 206 -0.36 -29.99 -0.10
C TYR A 206 -0.84 -29.43 -1.44
N GLU A 207 -0.68 -28.13 -1.66
CA GLU A 207 -1.21 -27.45 -2.84
C GLU A 207 -0.42 -26.18 -3.14
N TYR A 208 -0.56 -25.73 -4.38
CA TYR A 208 -0.09 -24.44 -4.85
C TYR A 208 -1.29 -23.58 -5.18
N VAL A 209 -1.45 -22.48 -4.47
CA VAL A 209 -2.61 -21.60 -4.59
C VAL A 209 -2.23 -20.37 -5.38
N VAL A 210 -2.92 -20.14 -6.49
CA VAL A 210 -2.82 -18.87 -7.21
C VAL A 210 -3.75 -17.90 -6.53
N LYS A 211 -3.19 -16.82 -5.97
CA LYS A 211 -3.93 -15.80 -5.24
C LYS A 211 -3.80 -14.43 -5.89
N MET A 212 -4.82 -13.61 -5.71
CA MET A 212 -4.82 -12.19 -6.05
C MET A 212 -4.80 -11.33 -4.78
N GLY A 213 -4.03 -10.24 -4.78
CA GLY A 213 -3.95 -9.30 -3.66
C GLY A 213 -2.52 -8.86 -3.30
N PRO A 214 -2.34 -8.12 -2.18
CA PRO A 214 -3.37 -7.80 -1.19
C PRO A 214 -4.33 -6.69 -1.64
N PHE A 215 -5.60 -6.80 -1.23
CA PHE A 215 -6.62 -5.76 -1.31
C PHE A 215 -6.77 -5.08 0.04
N ALA A 216 -7.02 -3.77 0.03
CA ALA A 216 -7.18 -2.99 1.26
C ALA A 216 -8.63 -2.94 1.79
N SER A 217 -9.58 -3.52 1.07
CA SER A 217 -10.96 -3.64 1.54
C SER A 217 -11.61 -4.91 0.98
N GLN A 218 -12.60 -5.42 1.72
CA GLN A 218 -13.42 -6.56 1.29
C GLN A 218 -14.19 -6.23 0.00
N GLU A 219 -14.64 -4.99 -0.15
CA GLU A 219 -15.31 -4.53 -1.37
C GLU A 219 -14.40 -4.60 -2.60
N ARG A 220 -13.15 -4.10 -2.50
CA ARG A 220 -12.17 -4.21 -3.58
C ARG A 220 -11.80 -5.65 -3.89
N ALA A 221 -11.70 -6.48 -2.86
CA ALA A 221 -11.50 -7.91 -3.03
C ALA A 221 -12.67 -8.51 -3.81
N ALA A 222 -13.91 -8.29 -3.38
CA ALA A 222 -15.11 -8.79 -4.05
C ALA A 222 -15.24 -8.31 -5.50
N GLU A 223 -14.95 -7.04 -5.79
CA GLU A 223 -14.90 -6.51 -7.17
C GLU A 223 -13.88 -7.26 -8.03
N ALA A 224 -12.67 -7.47 -7.51
CA ALA A 224 -11.60 -8.16 -8.22
C ALA A 224 -11.91 -9.65 -8.41
N GLU A 225 -12.53 -10.30 -7.42
CA GLU A 225 -12.99 -11.68 -7.51
C GLU A 225 -14.09 -11.83 -8.55
N ALA A 226 -15.11 -10.96 -8.53
CA ALA A 226 -16.19 -10.97 -9.51
C ALA A 226 -15.64 -10.80 -10.93
N GLN A 227 -14.67 -9.91 -11.11
CA GLN A 227 -13.98 -9.74 -12.38
C GLN A 227 -13.21 -11.01 -12.79
N ALA A 228 -12.43 -11.60 -11.89
CA ALA A 228 -11.66 -12.82 -12.17
C ALA A 228 -12.59 -14.00 -12.54
N ARG A 229 -13.67 -14.19 -11.79
CA ARG A 229 -14.68 -15.24 -12.05
C ARG A 229 -15.39 -15.03 -13.39
N GLY A 230 -15.74 -13.78 -13.73
CA GLY A 230 -16.35 -13.46 -15.02
C GLY A 230 -15.47 -13.81 -16.22
N MET A 231 -14.17 -13.57 -16.11
CA MET A 231 -13.20 -13.87 -17.17
C MET A 231 -12.90 -15.36 -17.31
N VAL A 232 -12.75 -16.10 -16.20
CA VAL A 232 -12.57 -17.56 -16.24
C VAL A 232 -13.79 -18.25 -16.86
N ARG A 233 -15.00 -17.77 -16.55
CA ARG A 233 -16.23 -18.29 -17.17
C ARG A 233 -16.26 -18.04 -18.68
N ALA A 234 -15.85 -16.85 -19.15
CA ALA A 234 -15.80 -16.53 -20.58
C ALA A 234 -14.85 -17.45 -21.36
N VAL A 235 -13.73 -17.86 -20.76
CA VAL A 235 -12.78 -18.81 -21.37
C VAL A 235 -13.35 -20.23 -21.43
N LEU A 236 -14.11 -20.67 -20.43
CA LEU A 236 -14.70 -22.03 -20.42
C LEU A 236 -15.93 -22.18 -21.32
N THR A 237 -16.61 -21.10 -21.68
CA THR A 237 -17.75 -21.12 -22.62
C THR A 237 -17.35 -20.87 -24.08
N ALA A 238 -16.10 -20.48 -24.34
CA ALA A 238 -15.60 -20.15 -25.68
C ALA A 238 -14.79 -21.29 -26.34
N GLY A 239 -14.75 -22.47 -25.73
CA GLY A 239 -14.22 -23.70 -26.32
C GLY A 239 -15.33 -24.72 -26.49
#